data_AF-A0AAI9T9A3-F1
#
_entry.id   AF-A0AAI9T9A3-F1
#
_cell.length_a   1.000
_cell.length_b   1.000
_cell.length_c   1.000
_cell.angle_alpha   90.00
_cell.angle_beta   90.00
_cell.angle_gamma   90.00
#
_symmetry.space_group_name_H-M   'P 1'
#
loop_
_entity.id
_entity.type
_entity.pdbx_description
1 polymer ?
#
loop_
_entity_poly.entity_id
_entity_poly.type
_entity_poly.pdbx_seq_one_letter_code
_entity_poly.pdbx_strand_id
1 'polypeptide(L)'
;MKLIKDSIAQVDSKSVTTGSGDKYPVDFIVLATGFEFTQWKADEVIGRQGKSLKQHWDHRGGIGAYKTVAMNEFPNMFYLLGPNAGSGHTSVLFAMECSVNLVINIARPILQRQASIVEVCKGAETEWCDTIQTALSKTVLARNCSNQYTDPKSGWNFFSYPFSSLSFWIGTRFPTMKHWEYR
;
A
#
# COMPACT_ATOMS: atom_id res chain seq x y z
N MET A 1 -36.21 -6.03 -9.10
CA MET A 1 -34.92 -6.10 -8.36
C MET A 1 -35.22 -6.33 -6.89
N LYS A 2 -34.74 -7.44 -6.30
CA LYS A 2 -34.97 -7.76 -4.87
C LYS A 2 -33.64 -7.58 -4.12
N LEU A 3 -33.62 -6.72 -3.11
CA LEU A 3 -32.48 -6.55 -2.21
C LEU A 3 -32.67 -7.47 -1.00
N ILE A 4 -31.67 -8.29 -0.70
CA ILE A 4 -31.70 -9.23 0.43
C ILE A 4 -30.71 -8.75 1.50
N LYS A 5 -31.21 -8.54 2.72
CA LYS A 5 -30.40 -8.14 3.88
C LYS A 5 -30.31 -9.28 4.89
N ASP A 6 -29.77 -10.41 4.43
CA ASP A 6 -29.53 -11.62 5.22
C ASP A 6 -28.21 -12.27 4.76
N SER A 7 -27.55 -12.98 5.67
CA SER A 7 -26.33 -13.73 5.39
C SER A 7 -26.59 -14.87 4.40
N ILE A 8 -25.58 -15.26 3.62
CA ILE A 8 -25.65 -16.44 2.77
C ILE A 8 -25.24 -17.64 3.61
N ALA A 9 -26.09 -18.67 3.68
CA ALA A 9 -25.81 -19.91 4.38
C ALA A 9 -25.26 -21.00 3.45
N GLN A 10 -25.79 -21.10 2.23
CA GLN A 10 -25.42 -22.14 1.27
C GLN A 10 -25.62 -21.68 -0.16
N VAL A 11 -24.72 -22.10 -1.04
CA VAL A 11 -24.86 -21.98 -2.51
C VAL A 11 -25.03 -23.37 -3.09
N ASP A 12 -26.17 -23.60 -3.74
CA ASP A 12 -26.49 -24.83 -4.46
C ASP A 12 -26.36 -24.61 -5.98
N SER A 13 -26.45 -25.68 -6.76
CA SER A 13 -26.29 -25.65 -8.23
C SER A 13 -27.24 -24.71 -8.98
N LYS A 14 -28.40 -24.37 -8.40
CA LYS A 14 -29.44 -23.51 -9.03
C LYS A 14 -30.08 -22.55 -8.04
N SER A 15 -29.46 -22.31 -6.89
CA SER A 15 -30.06 -21.46 -5.87
C SER A 15 -29.08 -20.99 -4.80
N VAL A 16 -29.42 -19.89 -4.15
CA VAL A 16 -28.76 -19.41 -2.94
C VAL A 16 -29.73 -19.50 -1.77
N THR A 17 -29.29 -20.06 -0.66
CA THR A 17 -30.07 -20.15 0.59
C THR A 17 -29.50 -19.18 1.61
N THR A 18 -30.35 -18.36 2.21
CA THR A 18 -29.94 -17.38 3.23
C THR A 18 -29.94 -17.98 4.64
N GLY A 19 -29.38 -17.26 5.61
CA GLY A 19 -29.34 -17.65 7.02
C GLY A 19 -30.71 -17.88 7.64
N SER A 20 -31.74 -17.17 7.18
CA SER A 20 -33.15 -17.37 7.56
C SER A 20 -33.76 -18.67 7.01
N GLY A 21 -33.12 -19.32 6.03
CA GLY A 21 -33.62 -20.48 5.32
C GLY A 21 -34.36 -20.16 4.02
N ASP A 22 -34.50 -18.89 3.63
CA ASP A 22 -35.12 -18.52 2.35
C ASP A 22 -34.26 -18.98 1.17
N LYS A 23 -34.91 -19.61 0.19
CA LYS A 23 -34.25 -20.16 -1.01
C LYS A 23 -34.55 -19.32 -2.25
N TYR A 24 -33.49 -18.90 -2.94
CA TYR A 24 -33.54 -18.04 -4.11
C TYR A 24 -33.04 -18.80 -5.33
N PRO A 25 -33.91 -19.21 -6.27
CA PRO A 25 -33.48 -19.79 -7.54
C PRO A 25 -32.66 -18.78 -8.35
N VAL A 26 -31.50 -19.21 -8.85
CA VAL A 26 -30.63 -18.40 -9.70
C VAL A 26 -29.99 -19.27 -10.78
N ASP A 27 -29.84 -18.71 -11.97
CA ASP A 27 -29.09 -19.34 -13.06
C ASP A 27 -27.61 -18.96 -13.05
N PHE A 28 -27.29 -17.77 -12.50
CA PHE A 28 -25.94 -17.22 -12.44
C PHE A 28 -25.68 -16.51 -11.11
N ILE A 29 -24.42 -16.56 -10.65
CA ILE A 29 -23.94 -15.83 -9.47
C ILE A 29 -22.75 -14.98 -9.90
N VAL A 30 -22.81 -13.69 -9.59
CA VAL A 30 -21.70 -12.75 -9.81
C VAL A 30 -21.09 -12.39 -8.45
N LEU A 31 -19.83 -12.78 -8.25
CA LEU A 31 -19.09 -12.46 -7.02
C LEU A 31 -18.48 -11.06 -7.14
N ALA A 32 -19.14 -10.07 -6.55
CA ALA A 32 -18.66 -8.69 -6.46
C ALA A 32 -18.09 -8.38 -5.06
N THR A 33 -17.26 -9.28 -4.53
CA THR A 33 -16.75 -9.25 -3.14
C THR A 33 -15.51 -8.37 -2.92
N GLY A 34 -15.06 -7.66 -3.95
CA GLY A 34 -13.87 -6.80 -3.89
C GLY A 34 -12.55 -7.58 -4.00
N PHE A 35 -11.51 -7.06 -3.36
CA PHE A 35 -10.14 -7.56 -3.47
C PHE A 35 -9.44 -7.55 -2.10
N GLU A 36 -8.37 -8.36 -1.98
CA GLU A 36 -7.44 -8.30 -0.86
C GLU A 36 -6.18 -7.53 -1.25
N PHE A 37 -5.66 -6.69 -0.34
CA PHE A 37 -4.42 -5.95 -0.56
C PHE A 37 -3.18 -6.81 -0.23
N THR A 38 -2.94 -7.82 -1.05
CA THR A 38 -1.78 -8.72 -0.92
C THR A 38 -0.56 -8.25 -1.72
N GLN A 39 -0.71 -7.26 -2.61
CA GLN A 39 0.32 -6.84 -3.57
C GLN A 39 1.63 -6.33 -2.95
N TRP A 40 1.63 -5.98 -1.66
CA TRP A 40 2.84 -5.58 -0.95
C TRP A 40 3.47 -6.73 -0.16
N LYS A 41 2.71 -7.80 0.13
CA LYS A 41 3.21 -8.97 0.85
C LYS A 41 4.01 -9.87 -0.09
N ALA A 42 5.20 -9.42 -0.46
CA ALA A 42 6.15 -10.20 -1.24
C ALA A 42 7.12 -10.90 -0.28
N ASP A 43 6.64 -11.93 0.42
CA ASP A 43 7.40 -12.64 1.47
C ASP A 43 8.70 -13.27 0.94
N GLU A 44 8.78 -13.51 -0.37
CA GLU A 44 9.97 -13.98 -1.09
C GLU A 44 11.05 -12.91 -1.27
N VAL A 45 10.73 -11.63 -1.08
CA VAL A 45 11.69 -10.54 -1.20
C VAL A 45 12.54 -10.45 0.06
N ILE A 46 13.82 -10.77 -0.12
CA ILE A 46 14.84 -10.77 0.92
C ILE A 46 15.79 -9.60 0.69
N GLY A 47 15.88 -8.71 1.69
CA GLY A 47 16.78 -7.58 1.73
C GLY A 47 18.15 -7.93 2.32
N ARG A 48 18.83 -6.93 2.87
CA ARG A 48 20.13 -7.09 3.53
C ARG A 48 20.04 -8.07 4.69
N GLN A 49 21.15 -8.78 4.92
CA GLN A 49 21.31 -9.70 6.06
C GLN A 49 20.25 -10.81 6.11
N GLY A 50 19.63 -11.15 4.98
CA GLY A 50 18.60 -12.19 4.92
C GLY A 50 17.24 -11.77 5.45
N LYS A 51 17.01 -10.48 5.68
CA LYS A 51 15.77 -9.97 6.26
C LYS A 51 14.66 -9.87 5.21
N SER A 52 13.55 -10.55 5.44
CA SER A 52 12.36 -10.47 4.58
C SER A 52 11.59 -9.16 4.77
N LEU A 53 10.76 -8.79 3.78
CA LEU A 53 9.83 -7.66 3.90
C LEU A 53 8.91 -7.77 5.12
N LYS A 54 8.40 -8.98 5.36
CA LYS A 54 7.55 -9.25 6.51
C LYS A 54 8.27 -8.91 7.82
N GLN A 55 9.51 -9.37 7.99
CA GLN A 55 10.32 -9.06 9.17
C GLN A 55 10.64 -7.56 9.28
N HIS A 56 10.81 -6.86 8.15
CA HIS A 56 10.98 -5.41 8.14
C HIS A 56 9.76 -4.68 8.68
N TRP A 57 8.58 -4.99 8.17
CA TRP A 57 7.34 -4.36 8.61
C TRP A 57 6.93 -4.76 10.03
N ASP A 58 7.12 -6.03 10.41
CA ASP A 58 6.89 -6.48 11.79
C ASP A 58 7.74 -5.66 12.77
N HIS A 59 9.01 -5.37 12.44
CA HIS A 59 9.89 -4.54 13.26
C HIS A 59 9.47 -3.05 13.27
N ARG A 60 8.84 -2.56 12.20
CA ARG A 60 8.43 -1.16 12.04
C ARG A 60 7.01 -0.86 12.52
N GLY A 61 6.25 -1.89 12.90
CA GLY A 61 4.87 -1.77 13.38
C GLY A 61 3.80 -1.85 12.29
N GLY A 62 4.18 -1.92 11.01
CA GLY A 62 3.23 -2.08 9.91
C GLY A 62 3.83 -1.89 8.52
N ILE A 63 3.00 -2.17 7.51
CA ILE A 63 3.36 -2.06 6.10
C ILE A 63 3.52 -0.58 5.72
N GLY A 64 4.69 -0.21 5.22
CA GLY A 64 5.02 1.16 4.85
C GLY A 64 6.23 1.23 3.93
N ALA A 65 6.34 2.34 3.19
CA ALA A 65 7.49 2.63 2.34
C ALA A 65 7.75 4.14 2.28
N TYR A 66 9.02 4.54 2.26
CA TYR A 66 9.43 5.91 2.05
C TYR A 66 8.88 6.46 0.73
N LYS A 67 8.10 7.53 0.82
CA LYS A 67 7.39 8.15 -0.31
C LYS A 67 6.64 7.13 -1.18
N THR A 68 6.12 6.05 -0.58
CA THR A 68 5.40 4.96 -1.26
C THR A 68 6.26 4.12 -2.21
N VAL A 69 7.58 4.33 -2.23
CA VAL A 69 8.47 3.84 -3.30
C VAL A 69 9.60 2.97 -2.78
N ALA A 70 10.27 3.32 -1.68
CA ALA A 70 11.49 2.62 -1.26
C ALA A 70 11.48 2.24 0.22
N MET A 71 12.30 1.27 0.61
CA MET A 71 12.49 0.85 2.00
C MET A 71 13.97 0.74 2.32
N ASN A 72 14.33 1.03 3.55
CA ASN A 72 15.69 0.79 4.03
C ASN A 72 15.92 -0.73 4.13
N GLU A 73 17.15 -1.18 3.94
CA GLU A 73 17.56 -2.61 3.87
C GLU A 73 17.16 -3.34 2.58
N PHE A 74 16.49 -2.66 1.64
CA PHE A 74 16.12 -3.19 0.31
C PHE A 74 16.72 -2.32 -0.81
N PRO A 75 18.07 -2.33 -0.97
CA PRO A 75 18.74 -1.50 -1.97
C PRO A 75 18.28 -1.83 -3.40
N ASN A 76 18.22 -0.81 -4.27
CA ASN A 76 17.82 -0.93 -5.68
C ASN A 76 16.41 -1.53 -5.91
N MET A 77 15.60 -1.72 -4.87
CA MET A 77 14.20 -2.17 -4.97
C MET A 77 13.27 -0.97 -4.85
N PHE A 78 12.32 -0.86 -5.78
CA PHE A 78 11.32 0.19 -5.78
C PHE A 78 9.92 -0.35 -6.06
N TYR A 79 8.94 0.15 -5.34
CA TYR A 79 7.53 -0.04 -5.65
C TYR A 79 7.03 1.03 -6.61
N LEU A 80 6.21 0.59 -7.56
CA LEU A 80 5.23 1.43 -8.24
C LEU A 80 3.87 1.06 -7.67
N LEU A 81 3.15 2.05 -7.13
CA LEU A 81 1.94 1.81 -6.31
C LEU A 81 2.25 1.04 -5.01
N GLY A 82 3.28 1.47 -4.28
CA GLY A 82 3.62 0.88 -2.99
C GLY A 82 2.67 1.27 -1.85
N PRO A 83 3.01 0.88 -0.61
CA PRO A 83 2.23 1.23 0.57
C PRO A 83 1.96 2.74 0.65
N ASN A 84 0.75 3.11 1.12
CA ASN A 84 0.30 4.49 1.26
C ASN A 84 0.26 5.32 -0.04
N ALA A 85 0.17 4.69 -1.23
CA ALA A 85 -0.02 5.39 -2.50
C ALA A 85 -1.49 5.63 -2.87
N GLY A 86 -2.43 4.96 -2.21
CA GLY A 86 -3.86 5.06 -2.51
C GLY A 86 -4.47 6.32 -1.89
N SER A 87 -4.80 7.32 -2.69
CA SER A 87 -5.41 8.55 -2.17
C SER A 87 -6.94 8.46 -2.07
N GLY A 88 -7.61 7.73 -2.95
CA GLY A 88 -9.09 7.68 -2.99
C GLY A 88 -9.74 8.97 -3.53
N HIS A 89 -9.03 10.11 -3.44
CA HIS A 89 -9.41 11.39 -4.06
C HIS A 89 -8.72 11.66 -5.41
N THR A 90 -7.72 10.87 -5.80
CA THR A 90 -6.93 11.14 -7.02
C THR A 90 -6.66 9.87 -7.83
N SER A 91 -6.31 10.04 -9.11
CA SER A 91 -6.03 8.91 -10.01
C SER A 91 -4.83 8.09 -9.54
N VAL A 92 -4.96 6.77 -9.60
CA VAL A 92 -3.85 5.83 -9.38
C VAL A 92 -2.73 6.02 -10.39
N LEU A 93 -3.06 6.37 -11.63
CA LEU A 93 -2.09 6.62 -12.69
C LEU A 93 -1.21 7.82 -12.35
N PHE A 94 -1.80 8.88 -11.79
CA PHE A 94 -1.05 10.06 -11.35
C PHE A 94 -0.03 9.70 -10.25
N ALA A 95 -0.44 8.90 -9.27
CA ALA A 95 0.47 8.42 -8.23
C ALA A 95 1.62 7.58 -8.83
N MET A 96 1.31 6.70 -9.78
CA MET A 96 2.32 5.89 -10.47
C MET A 96 3.30 6.74 -11.28
N GLU A 97 2.84 7.72 -12.05
CA GLU A 97 3.70 8.64 -12.81
C GLU A 97 4.63 9.44 -11.87
N CYS A 98 4.12 9.87 -10.72
CA CYS A 98 4.90 10.51 -9.67
C CYS A 98 5.97 9.56 -9.11
N SER A 99 5.60 8.32 -8.77
CA SER A 99 6.54 7.30 -8.30
C SER A 99 7.63 6.98 -9.33
N VAL A 100 7.27 6.82 -10.61
CA VAL A 100 8.23 6.58 -11.71
C VAL A 100 9.20 7.76 -11.83
N ASN A 101 8.71 9.00 -11.77
CA ASN A 101 9.57 10.18 -11.79
C ASN A 101 10.56 10.20 -10.61
N LEU A 102 10.12 9.85 -9.40
CA LEU A 102 11.01 9.73 -8.25
C LEU A 102 12.09 8.67 -8.50
N VAL A 103 11.68 7.45 -8.92
CA VAL A 103 12.58 6.32 -9.19
C VAL A 103 13.63 6.68 -10.24
N ILE A 104 13.25 7.30 -11.36
CA ILE A 104 14.20 7.71 -12.41
C ILE A 104 15.22 8.71 -11.87
N ASN A 105 14.80 9.67 -11.03
CA ASN A 105 15.72 10.67 -10.49
C ASN A 105 16.74 10.06 -9.52
N ILE A 106 16.30 9.16 -8.63
CA ILE A 106 17.19 8.52 -7.65
C ILE A 106 18.02 7.39 -8.25
N ALA A 107 17.52 6.69 -9.28
CA ALA A 107 18.29 5.63 -9.95
C ALA A 107 19.27 6.18 -10.98
N ARG A 108 19.21 7.49 -11.30
CA ARG A 108 20.07 8.11 -12.32
C ARG A 108 21.56 7.83 -12.11
N PRO A 109 22.15 7.93 -10.90
CA PRO A 109 23.56 7.58 -10.70
C PRO A 109 23.89 6.11 -11.02
N ILE A 110 22.94 5.20 -10.79
CA ILE A 110 23.08 3.78 -11.15
C ILE A 110 23.09 3.61 -12.66
N LEU A 111 22.12 4.24 -13.34
CA LEU A 111 22.00 4.19 -14.81
C LEU A 111 23.22 4.83 -15.50
N GLN A 112 23.84 5.82 -14.86
CA GLN A 112 25.06 6.49 -15.32
C GLN A 112 26.35 5.78 -14.88
N ARG A 113 26.25 4.64 -14.18
CA ARG A 113 27.39 3.86 -13.67
C ARG A 113 28.30 4.65 -12.70
N GLN A 114 27.73 5.62 -11.99
CA GLN A 114 28.41 6.40 -10.96
C GLN A 114 28.25 5.80 -9.56
N ALA A 115 27.24 4.94 -9.39
CA ALA A 115 27.02 4.11 -8.21
C ALA A 115 26.47 2.75 -8.63
N SER A 116 26.56 1.77 -7.75
CA SER A 116 26.03 0.41 -7.91
C SER A 116 24.80 0.16 -7.03
N ILE A 117 24.68 0.93 -5.95
CA ILE A 117 23.64 0.80 -4.94
C ILE A 117 23.03 2.19 -4.69
N VAL A 118 21.70 2.24 -4.66
CA VAL A 118 20.93 3.33 -4.09
C VAL A 118 19.97 2.77 -3.04
N GLU A 119 19.95 3.41 -1.88
CA GLU A 119 19.15 2.96 -0.73
C GLU A 119 18.65 4.16 0.07
N VAL A 120 17.41 4.10 0.56
CA VAL A 120 16.89 5.15 1.45
C VAL A 120 17.48 5.00 2.85
N CYS A 121 17.84 6.12 3.47
CA CYS A 121 18.30 6.15 4.85
C CYS A 121 17.20 5.68 5.81
N LYS A 122 17.57 4.88 6.82
CA LYS A 122 16.65 4.37 7.86
C LYS A 122 15.81 5.48 8.50
N GLY A 123 16.47 6.57 8.92
CA GLY A 123 15.80 7.71 9.58
C GLY A 123 14.74 8.37 8.70
N ALA A 124 15.01 8.52 7.40
CA ALA A 124 14.07 9.13 6.46
C ALA A 124 12.83 8.25 6.23
N GLU A 125 13.02 6.94 6.14
CA GLU A 125 11.90 6.00 6.06
C GLU A 125 11.05 6.02 7.34
N THR A 126 11.67 6.02 8.52
CA THR A 126 10.98 6.11 9.82
C THR A 126 10.16 7.39 9.92
N GLU A 127 10.79 8.54 9.76
CA GLU A 127 10.13 9.84 9.85
C GLU A 127 8.95 9.95 8.87
N TRP A 128 9.11 9.45 7.64
CA TRP A 128 8.05 9.46 6.65
C TRP A 128 6.85 8.59 7.04
N CYS A 129 7.09 7.36 7.48
CA CYS A 129 6.02 6.45 7.91
C CYS A 129 5.26 7.04 9.10
N ASP A 130 5.97 7.55 10.10
CA ASP A 130 5.38 8.16 11.29
C ASP A 130 4.55 9.39 10.94
N THR A 131 5.05 10.22 10.01
CA THR A 131 4.33 11.39 9.49
C THR A 131 3.02 11.00 8.81
N ILE A 132 3.05 9.96 7.96
CA ILE A 132 1.83 9.48 7.29
C ILE A 132 0.83 8.92 8.29
N GLN A 133 1.25 8.06 9.23
CA GLN A 133 0.34 7.48 10.21
C GLN A 133 -0.25 8.56 11.14
N THR A 134 0.55 9.54 11.55
CA THR A 134 0.09 10.69 12.34
C THR A 134 -0.91 11.57 11.58
N ALA A 135 -0.72 11.75 10.28
CA ALA A 135 -1.68 12.49 9.46
C ALA A 135 -2.97 11.69 9.26
N LEU A 136 -2.86 10.38 8.97
CA LEU A 136 -4.01 9.49 8.78
C LEU A 136 -4.89 9.42 10.02
N SER A 137 -4.32 9.40 11.23
CA SER A 137 -5.08 9.39 12.49
C SER A 137 -6.01 10.59 12.67
N LYS A 138 -5.75 11.70 11.96
CA LYS A 138 -6.57 12.91 11.98
C LYS A 138 -7.64 12.94 10.88
N THR A 139 -7.72 11.91 10.05
CA THR A 139 -8.67 11.82 8.92
C THR A 139 -9.83 10.88 9.21
N VAL A 140 -10.83 10.90 8.33
CA VAL A 140 -11.92 9.90 8.34
C VAL A 140 -11.44 8.48 8.03
N LEU A 141 -10.24 8.33 7.45
CA LEU A 141 -9.66 7.03 7.03
C LEU A 141 -9.11 6.23 8.22
N ALA A 142 -8.98 6.86 9.39
CA ALA A 142 -8.61 6.20 10.65
C ALA A 142 -9.79 6.05 11.63
N ARG A 143 -11.01 6.43 11.23
CA ARG A 143 -12.20 6.27 12.09
C ARG A 143 -12.71 4.82 12.04
N ASN A 144 -13.48 4.42 13.06
CA ASN A 144 -14.06 3.08 13.30
C ASN A 144 -15.07 2.57 12.25
N CYS A 145 -14.92 2.95 10.98
CA CYS A 145 -15.59 2.27 9.87
C CYS A 145 -14.72 1.08 9.46
N SER A 146 -15.30 -0.13 9.47
CA SER A 146 -14.65 -1.32 8.91
C SER A 146 -14.27 -1.04 7.46
N ASN A 147 -12.97 -0.98 7.19
CA ASN A 147 -12.42 -0.77 5.87
C ASN A 147 -11.31 -1.80 5.60
N GLN A 148 -10.98 -2.00 4.33
CA GLN A 148 -9.95 -2.95 3.91
C GLN A 148 -8.52 -2.35 3.92
N TYR A 149 -8.36 -1.11 4.39
CA TYR A 149 -7.12 -0.31 4.30
C TYR A 149 -6.29 -0.32 5.58
N THR A 150 -6.91 -0.72 6.69
CA THR A 150 -6.33 -0.69 8.03
C THR A 150 -6.17 -2.12 8.54
N ASP A 151 -5.01 -2.41 9.13
CA ASP A 151 -4.84 -3.66 9.87
C ASP A 151 -5.73 -3.65 11.13
N PRO A 152 -6.69 -4.57 11.27
CA PRO A 152 -7.61 -4.58 12.40
C PRO A 152 -6.91 -4.83 13.74
N LYS A 153 -5.70 -5.40 13.75
CA LYS A 153 -4.95 -5.66 14.99
C LYS A 153 -4.18 -4.45 15.48
N SER A 154 -3.42 -3.80 14.59
CA SER A 154 -2.55 -2.67 14.95
C SER A 154 -3.22 -1.30 14.78
N GLY A 155 -4.30 -1.20 13.98
CA GLY A 155 -4.84 0.07 13.55
C GLY A 155 -3.98 0.79 12.50
N TRP A 156 -2.93 0.14 11.99
CA TRP A 156 -2.02 0.71 10.99
C TRP A 156 -2.68 0.78 9.63
N ASN A 157 -2.74 1.98 9.03
CA ASN A 157 -3.29 2.15 7.70
C ASN A 157 -2.17 2.07 6.65
N PHE A 158 -2.19 1.00 5.86
CA PHE A 158 -1.13 0.66 4.91
C PHE A 158 -1.44 1.12 3.47
N PHE A 159 -2.66 1.57 3.18
CA PHE A 159 -3.11 1.87 1.83
C PHE A 159 -3.20 3.38 1.56
N SER A 160 -3.70 4.13 2.52
CA SER A 160 -4.15 5.50 2.30
C SER A 160 -3.02 6.53 2.27
N TYR A 161 -3.13 7.51 1.37
CA TYR A 161 -2.31 8.72 1.37
C TYR A 161 -3.11 9.91 1.94
N PRO A 162 -2.70 10.52 3.07
CA PRO A 162 -3.52 11.52 3.77
C PRO A 162 -3.41 12.95 3.20
N PHE A 163 -2.46 13.22 2.29
CA PHE A 163 -2.18 14.59 1.82
C PHE A 163 -2.76 14.86 0.42
N SER A 164 -2.61 16.09 -0.06
CA SER A 164 -3.08 16.49 -1.39
C SER A 164 -2.24 15.86 -2.52
N SER A 165 -2.83 15.74 -3.71
CA SER A 165 -2.08 15.34 -4.91
C SER A 165 -0.90 16.27 -5.22
N LEU A 166 -1.04 17.57 -4.92
CA LEU A 166 0.04 18.54 -5.08
C LEU A 166 1.22 18.20 -4.15
N SER A 167 0.93 17.87 -2.88
CA SER A 167 1.95 17.43 -1.92
C SER A 167 2.67 16.16 -2.40
N PHE A 168 1.93 15.21 -2.95
CA PHE A 168 2.49 13.97 -3.53
C PHE A 168 3.43 14.29 -4.69
N TRP A 169 2.96 15.12 -5.63
CA TRP A 169 3.73 15.52 -6.81
C TRP A 169 4.99 16.30 -6.45
N ILE A 170 4.90 17.30 -5.57
CA ILE A 170 6.07 18.06 -5.10
C ILE A 170 7.09 17.11 -4.45
N GLY A 171 6.61 16.23 -3.56
CA GLY A 171 7.46 15.30 -2.83
C GLY A 171 8.20 14.30 -3.72
N THR A 172 7.65 13.94 -4.87
CA THR A 172 8.24 13.00 -5.83
C THR A 172 9.03 13.69 -6.94
N ARG A 173 8.60 14.89 -7.36
CA ARG A 173 9.26 15.70 -8.39
C ARG A 173 10.60 16.25 -7.93
N PHE A 174 10.70 16.66 -6.66
CA PHE A 174 11.89 17.24 -6.07
C PHE A 174 12.41 16.35 -4.93
N PRO A 175 13.13 15.25 -5.25
CA PRO A 175 13.64 14.34 -4.23
C PRO A 175 14.64 15.02 -3.30
N THR A 176 14.49 14.76 -2.01
CA THR A 176 15.44 15.19 -0.98
C THR A 176 16.66 14.28 -1.02
N MET A 177 17.71 14.68 -1.74
CA MET A 177 18.88 13.82 -2.01
C MET A 177 19.60 13.32 -0.74
N LYS A 178 19.58 14.09 0.35
CA LYS A 178 20.16 13.68 1.66
C LYS A 178 19.48 12.46 2.30
N HIS A 179 18.32 12.03 1.80
CA HIS A 179 17.65 10.81 2.29
C HIS A 179 18.10 9.55 1.56
N TRP A 180 19.02 9.66 0.60
CA TRP A 180 19.48 8.56 -0.22
C TRP A 180 20.98 8.37 -0.04
N GLU A 181 21.38 7.12 0.15
CA GLU A 181 22.77 6.69 0.16
C GLU A 181 23.10 6.05 -1.19
N TYR A 182 24.27 6.42 -1.72
CA TYR A 182 24.82 5.88 -2.96
C TYR A 182 26.14 5.17 -2.65
N ARG A 183 26.35 3.97 -3.18
CA ARG A 183 27.60 3.19 -3.04
C ARG A 183 28.02 2.54 -4.34
#